data_AF-A0A9Q0ZMQ9-F1
#
_entry.id   AF-A0A9Q0ZMQ9-F1
#
_cell.length_a   1.000
_cell.length_b   1.000
_cell.length_c   1.000
_cell.angle_alpha   90.00
_cell.angle_beta   90.00
_cell.angle_gamma   90.00
#
_symmetry.space_group_name_H-M   'P 1'
#
loop_
_entity.id
_entity.type
_entity.pdbx_description
1 polymer ?
#
loop_
_entity_poly.entity_id
_entity_poly.type
_entity_poly.pdbx_seq_one_letter_code
_entity_poly.pdbx_strand_id
1 'polypeptide(L)'
;MLEKLLSRKKKLDEKLKSIETRRRVSIVLFVSAFVSVLIFSVLAAAVAARPVVTALAGAITVPIGSVGYWRNTLWNRYEKALKEENGLVSSIQAGTSLTIWGMDSIRLIVVKLQVEIESLLNNADFSIREEDAVKLVIDKIKKKMTVFMDIIEDLAVHADKCNHDISQARKVILNSDISEVLRYV
;
A
#
# COMPACT_ATOMS: atom_id res chain seq x y z
N MET A 1 2.38 13.52 5.15
CA MET A 1 1.79 12.20 5.51
C MET A 1 2.48 11.03 4.81
N LEU A 2 2.73 11.11 3.50
CA LEU A 2 3.24 10.00 2.68
C LEU A 2 4.53 9.33 3.21
N GLU A 3 5.47 10.07 3.80
CA GLU A 3 6.67 9.51 4.46
C GLU A 3 6.34 8.56 5.63
N LYS A 4 5.28 8.85 6.40
CA LYS A 4 4.82 7.99 7.51
C LYS A 4 4.20 6.70 6.98
N LEU A 5 3.65 6.70 5.77
CA LEU A 5 3.16 5.50 5.09
C LEU A 5 4.32 4.69 4.47
N LEU A 6 5.26 5.34 3.79
CA LEU A 6 6.48 4.72 3.26
C LEU A 6 7.29 3.99 4.34
N SER A 7 7.52 4.65 5.47
CA SER A 7 8.26 4.06 6.60
C SER A 7 7.49 2.91 7.27
N ARG A 8 6.15 2.98 7.35
CA ARG A 8 5.31 1.85 7.78
C ARG A 8 5.41 0.68 6.79
N LYS A 9 5.23 0.92 5.49
CA LYS A 9 5.34 -0.11 4.44
C LYS A 9 6.68 -0.83 4.50
N LYS A 10 7.79 -0.08 4.52
CA LYS A 10 9.14 -0.67 4.65
C LYS A 10 9.27 -1.56 5.89
N LYS A 11 8.76 -1.11 7.05
CA LYS A 11 8.77 -1.88 8.30
C LYS A 11 7.90 -3.15 8.24
N LEU A 12 6.81 -3.13 7.46
CA LEU A 12 5.94 -4.28 7.20
C LEU A 12 6.60 -5.28 6.25
N ASP A 13 7.18 -4.82 5.14
CA ASP A 13 7.93 -5.66 4.20
C ASP A 13 9.14 -6.35 4.87
N GLU A 14 9.91 -5.61 5.69
CA GLU A 14 11.03 -6.15 6.46
C GLU A 14 10.59 -7.21 7.48
N LYS A 15 9.48 -6.97 8.19
CA LYS A 15 8.88 -7.96 9.09
C LYS A 15 8.44 -9.22 8.34
N LEU A 16 7.75 -9.09 7.21
CA LEU A 16 7.27 -10.21 6.41
C LEU A 16 8.44 -11.11 5.98
N LYS A 17 9.49 -10.50 5.43
CA LYS A 17 10.73 -11.21 5.03
C LYS A 17 11.44 -11.87 6.21
N SER A 18 11.47 -11.22 7.37
CA SER A 18 12.03 -11.76 8.61
C SER A 18 11.24 -12.97 9.13
N ILE A 19 9.90 -12.92 9.12
CA ILE A 19 9.02 -14.02 9.51
C ILE A 19 9.22 -15.23 8.61
N GLU A 20 9.26 -15.03 7.29
CA GLU A 20 9.47 -16.13 6.33
C GLU A 20 10.83 -16.83 6.58
N THR A 21 11.88 -16.04 6.81
CA THR A 21 13.22 -16.55 7.15
C THR A 21 13.20 -17.31 8.49
N ARG A 22 12.59 -16.73 9.52
CA ARG A 22 12.46 -17.33 10.86
C ARG A 22 11.64 -18.62 10.83
N ARG A 23 10.63 -18.72 9.96
CA ARG A 23 9.83 -19.95 9.73
C ARG A 23 10.72 -21.08 9.21
N ARG A 24 11.54 -20.82 8.17
CA ARG A 24 12.49 -21.81 7.62
C ARG A 24 13.45 -22.32 8.69
N VAL A 25 14.09 -21.42 9.45
CA VAL A 25 14.99 -21.79 10.57
C VAL A 25 14.25 -22.60 11.64
N SER A 26 13.04 -22.19 12.03
CA SER A 26 12.25 -22.88 13.07
C SER A 26 11.83 -24.30 12.65
N ILE A 27 11.59 -24.53 11.36
CA ILE A 27 11.29 -25.86 10.81
C ILE A 27 12.55 -26.74 10.86
N VAL A 28 13.70 -26.26 10.37
CA VAL A 28 14.97 -27.01 10.39
C VAL A 28 15.38 -27.38 11.81
N LEU A 29 15.30 -26.45 12.76
CA LEU A 29 15.60 -26.72 14.17
C LEU A 29 14.63 -27.75 14.79
N PHE A 30 13.35 -27.73 14.42
CA PHE A 30 12.38 -28.71 14.92
C PHE A 30 12.62 -30.11 14.36
N VAL A 31 12.89 -30.23 13.06
CA VAL A 31 13.26 -31.50 12.42
C VAL A 31 14.56 -32.05 13.01
N SER A 32 15.59 -31.21 13.18
CA SER A 32 16.87 -31.60 13.79
C SER A 32 16.72 -32.08 15.24
N ALA A 33 15.96 -31.36 16.07
CA ALA A 33 15.68 -31.76 17.44
C ALA A 33 14.89 -33.08 17.52
N PHE A 34 13.89 -33.25 16.64
CA PHE A 34 13.09 -34.47 16.58
C PHE A 34 13.94 -35.69 16.18
N VAL A 35 14.80 -35.56 15.15
CA VAL A 35 15.74 -36.61 14.75
C VAL A 35 16.74 -36.94 15.87
N SER A 36 17.25 -35.94 16.59
CA SER A 36 18.15 -36.15 17.74
C SER A 36 17.47 -36.97 18.83
N VAL A 37 16.24 -36.63 19.23
CA VAL A 37 15.46 -37.39 20.23
C VAL A 37 15.23 -38.84 19.79
N LEU A 38 14.95 -39.10 18.50
CA LEU A 38 14.81 -40.46 17.98
C LEU A 38 16.11 -41.26 18.12
N ILE A 39 17.27 -40.68 17.78
CA ILE A 39 18.58 -41.35 17.88
C ILE A 39 18.91 -41.66 19.36
N PHE A 40 18.71 -40.72 20.27
CA PHE A 40 18.90 -40.94 21.71
C PHE A 40 17.95 -42.00 22.27
N SER A 41 16.70 -42.05 21.79
CA SER A 41 15.72 -43.08 22.20
C SER A 41 16.15 -44.49 21.77
N VAL A 42 16.65 -44.65 20.54
CA VAL A 42 17.18 -45.93 20.03
C VAL A 42 18.41 -46.38 20.82
N LEU A 43 19.35 -45.47 21.12
CA LEU A 43 20.55 -45.77 21.90
C LEU A 43 20.21 -46.17 23.35
N ALA A 44 19.26 -45.48 24.00
CA ALA A 44 18.81 -45.84 25.34
C ALA A 44 18.12 -47.22 25.37
N ALA A 45 17.30 -47.53 24.37
CA ALA A 45 16.62 -48.83 24.25
C ALA A 45 17.57 -50.00 23.95
N ALA A 46 18.72 -49.75 23.32
CA ALA A 46 19.74 -50.77 23.08
C ALA A 46 20.54 -51.13 24.35
N VAL A 47 20.71 -50.18 25.27
CA VAL A 47 21.46 -50.36 26.53
C VAL A 47 20.57 -50.91 27.66
N ALA A 48 19.28 -50.57 27.69
CA ALA A 48 18.33 -51.05 28.69
C ALA A 48 17.62 -52.34 28.22
N ALA A 49 17.95 -53.48 28.84
CA ALA A 49 17.36 -54.77 28.50
C ALA A 49 15.82 -54.77 28.60
N ARG A 50 15.16 -54.71 27.43
CA ARG A 50 13.83 -55.22 27.07
C ARG A 50 12.56 -54.56 27.69
N PRO A 51 11.99 -54.92 28.86
CA PRO A 51 10.55 -54.69 29.13
C PRO A 51 10.06 -53.23 29.07
N VAL A 52 10.93 -52.25 29.33
CA VAL A 52 10.55 -50.82 29.35
C VAL A 52 10.11 -50.31 27.97
N VAL A 53 10.58 -50.94 26.87
CA VAL A 53 10.27 -50.54 25.50
C VAL A 53 8.76 -50.61 25.20
N THR A 54 8.06 -51.61 25.76
CA THR A 54 6.61 -51.79 25.56
C THR A 54 5.79 -50.67 26.21
N ALA A 55 6.21 -50.19 27.39
CA ALA A 55 5.56 -49.08 28.07
C ALA A 55 5.81 -47.73 27.35
N LEU A 56 7.03 -47.51 26.88
CA LEU A 56 7.39 -46.28 26.16
C LEU A 56 6.71 -46.18 24.80
N ALA A 57 6.54 -47.30 24.09
CA ALA A 57 5.78 -47.36 22.83
C ALA A 57 4.31 -46.93 23.00
N GLY A 58 3.69 -47.22 24.16
CA GLY A 58 2.35 -46.72 24.49
C GLY A 58 2.30 -45.22 24.79
N ALA A 59 3.36 -44.67 25.41
CA ALA A 59 3.43 -43.25 25.81
C ALA A 59 3.79 -42.30 24.65
N ILE A 60 4.48 -42.78 23.60
CA ILE A 60 4.84 -41.98 22.41
C ILE A 60 3.64 -41.75 21.46
N THR A 61 2.44 -42.20 21.83
CA THR A 61 1.18 -41.95 21.08
C THR A 61 0.72 -40.49 21.04
N VAL A 62 1.45 -39.54 21.65
CA VAL A 62 1.26 -38.11 21.42
C VAL A 62 1.37 -37.83 19.91
N PRO A 63 0.28 -37.41 19.23
CA PRO A 63 0.28 -37.30 17.79
C PRO A 63 1.20 -36.15 17.37
N ILE A 64 2.39 -36.48 16.86
CA ILE A 64 3.39 -35.52 16.34
C ILE A 64 2.79 -34.58 15.27
N GLY A 65 1.78 -35.07 14.53
CA GLY A 65 0.98 -34.24 13.62
C GLY A 65 0.28 -33.05 14.29
N SER A 66 -0.12 -33.14 15.56
CA SER A 66 -0.80 -32.05 16.28
C SER A 66 0.12 -30.85 16.55
N VAL A 67 1.37 -31.09 16.98
CA VAL A 67 2.33 -30.02 17.32
C VAL A 67 2.81 -29.30 16.06
N GLY A 68 3.08 -30.06 14.99
CA GLY A 68 3.41 -29.50 13.68
C GLY A 68 2.26 -28.65 13.10
N TYR A 69 1.02 -29.16 13.17
CA TYR A 69 -0.17 -28.46 12.71
C TYR A 69 -0.47 -27.18 13.52
N TRP A 70 -0.40 -27.25 14.85
CA TRP A 70 -0.62 -26.09 15.72
C TRP A 70 0.40 -24.97 15.47
N ARG A 71 1.69 -25.33 15.39
CA ARG A 71 2.75 -24.38 15.01
C ARG A 71 2.48 -23.76 13.64
N ASN A 72 2.13 -24.56 12.63
CA ASN A 72 1.90 -24.08 11.26
C ASN A 72 0.66 -23.17 11.16
N THR A 73 -0.43 -23.48 11.87
CA THR A 73 -1.67 -22.67 11.87
C THR A 73 -1.54 -21.35 12.61
N LEU A 74 -0.69 -21.26 13.63
CA LEU A 74 -0.33 -19.97 14.25
C LEU A 74 0.49 -19.09 13.30
N TRP A 75 1.52 -19.65 12.65
CA TRP A 75 2.35 -18.90 11.70
C TRP A 75 1.54 -18.41 10.49
N ASN A 76 0.70 -19.27 9.88
CA ASN A 76 -0.14 -18.86 8.77
C ASN A 76 -1.13 -17.75 9.15
N ARG A 77 -1.67 -17.74 10.39
CA ARG A 77 -2.54 -16.65 10.86
C ARG A 77 -1.77 -15.33 11.01
N TYR A 78 -0.58 -15.36 11.61
CA TYR A 78 0.25 -14.17 11.74
C TYR A 78 0.72 -13.61 10.39
N GLU A 79 1.15 -14.50 9.48
CA GLU A 79 1.56 -14.14 8.12
C GLU A 79 0.41 -13.54 7.29
N LYS A 80 -0.81 -14.08 7.44
CA LYS A 80 -2.01 -13.55 6.77
C LYS A 80 -2.33 -12.12 7.22
N ALA A 81 -2.41 -11.88 8.54
CA ALA A 81 -2.67 -10.55 9.09
C ALA A 81 -1.62 -9.52 8.64
N LEU A 82 -0.34 -9.92 8.58
CA LEU A 82 0.74 -9.02 8.16
C LEU A 82 0.72 -8.71 6.65
N LYS A 83 0.25 -9.66 5.82
CA LYS A 83 0.01 -9.45 4.38
C LYS A 83 -1.17 -8.51 4.13
N GLU A 84 -2.21 -8.62 4.95
CA GLU A 84 -3.40 -7.77 4.91
C GLU A 84 -3.07 -6.32 5.30
N GLU A 85 -2.40 -6.11 6.45
CA GLU A 85 -1.91 -4.79 6.88
C GLU A 85 -0.99 -4.14 5.82
N ASN A 86 -0.09 -4.91 5.19
CA ASN A 86 0.79 -4.40 4.15
C ASN A 86 0.04 -4.04 2.85
N GLY A 87 -0.97 -4.83 2.47
CA GLY A 87 -1.84 -4.55 1.33
C GLY A 87 -2.59 -3.23 1.51
N LEU A 88 -3.20 -3.04 2.68
CA LEU A 88 -3.88 -1.80 3.08
C LEU A 88 -2.94 -0.59 3.06
N VAL A 89 -1.76 -0.70 3.69
CA VAL A 89 -0.78 0.41 3.69
C VAL A 89 -0.31 0.74 2.27
N SER A 90 -0.15 -0.26 1.39
CA SER A 90 0.25 -0.04 0.00
C SER A 90 -0.86 0.58 -0.85
N SER A 91 -2.14 0.24 -0.65
CA SER A 91 -3.26 0.86 -1.38
C SER A 91 -3.46 2.31 -0.94
N ILE A 92 -3.40 2.59 0.36
CA ILE A 92 -3.44 3.96 0.92
C ILE A 92 -2.27 4.79 0.38
N GLN A 93 -1.05 4.24 0.29
CA GLN A 93 0.09 4.95 -0.27
C GLN A 93 -0.12 5.28 -1.77
N ALA A 94 -0.62 4.34 -2.56
CA ALA A 94 -0.91 4.54 -3.98
C ALA A 94 -1.96 5.64 -4.18
N GLY A 95 -3.08 5.58 -3.46
CA GLY A 95 -4.12 6.62 -3.48
C GLY A 95 -3.60 7.99 -3.05
N THR A 96 -2.82 8.07 -1.97
CA THR A 96 -2.19 9.32 -1.52
C THR A 96 -1.26 9.91 -2.57
N SER A 97 -0.54 9.07 -3.31
CA SER A 97 0.37 9.49 -4.37
C SER A 97 -0.41 10.08 -5.56
N LEU A 98 -1.47 9.41 -6.01
CA LEU A 98 -2.37 9.90 -7.08
C LEU A 98 -2.96 11.27 -6.74
N THR A 99 -3.44 11.46 -5.50
CA THR A 99 -3.96 12.75 -5.04
C THR A 99 -2.92 13.87 -5.13
N ILE A 100 -1.66 13.61 -4.76
CA ILE A 100 -0.60 14.62 -4.83
C ILE A 100 -0.32 15.01 -6.29
N TRP A 101 -0.20 14.03 -7.20
CA TRP A 101 -0.01 14.28 -8.63
C TRP A 101 -1.19 15.08 -9.24
N GLY A 102 -2.43 14.75 -8.88
CA GLY A 102 -3.61 15.51 -9.31
C GLY A 102 -3.60 16.96 -8.80
N MET A 103 -3.26 17.17 -7.52
CA MET A 103 -3.18 18.50 -6.92
C MET A 103 -2.09 19.38 -7.53
N ASP A 104 -0.92 18.82 -7.87
CA ASP A 104 0.15 19.60 -8.50
C ASP A 104 -0.13 19.90 -9.99
N SER A 105 -0.85 19.02 -10.71
CA SER A 105 -1.35 19.35 -12.06
C SER A 105 -2.33 20.53 -12.01
N ILE A 106 -3.31 20.48 -11.08
CA ILE A 106 -4.26 21.58 -10.84
C ILE A 106 -3.50 22.88 -10.48
N ARG A 107 -2.48 22.81 -9.63
CA ARG A 107 -1.65 23.96 -9.25
C ARG A 107 -0.97 24.60 -10.46
N LEU A 108 -0.39 23.81 -11.37
CA LEU A 108 0.27 24.32 -12.58
C LEU A 108 -0.72 25.02 -13.52
N ILE A 109 -1.91 24.45 -13.70
CA ILE A 109 -2.97 25.04 -14.53
C ILE A 109 -3.48 26.36 -13.91
N VAL A 110 -3.66 26.42 -12.59
CA VAL A 110 -4.04 27.66 -11.88
C VAL A 110 -2.96 28.74 -11.98
N VAL A 111 -1.67 28.41 -11.89
CA VAL A 111 -0.57 29.37 -12.09
C VAL A 111 -0.57 29.90 -13.53
N LYS A 112 -0.80 29.04 -14.53
CA LYS A 112 -0.94 29.46 -15.94
C LYS A 112 -2.15 30.38 -16.14
N LEU A 113 -3.27 30.09 -15.47
CA LEU A 113 -4.48 30.93 -15.49
C LEU A 113 -4.20 32.33 -14.92
N GLN A 114 -3.50 32.41 -13.78
CA GLN A 114 -3.13 33.68 -13.14
C GLN A 114 -2.28 34.56 -14.07
N VAL A 115 -1.23 33.99 -14.68
CA VAL A 115 -0.37 34.71 -15.64
C VAL A 115 -1.19 35.25 -16.82
N GLU A 116 -2.18 34.50 -17.30
CA GLU A 116 -2.99 34.95 -18.44
C GLU A 116 -3.99 36.06 -18.05
N ILE A 117 -4.55 36.02 -16.84
CA ILE A 117 -5.35 37.12 -16.25
C ILE A 117 -4.50 38.39 -16.12
N GLU A 118 -3.30 38.29 -15.55
CA GLU A 118 -2.38 39.43 -15.41
C GLU A 118 -2.01 40.00 -16.79
N SER A 119 -1.84 39.15 -17.81
CA SER A 119 -1.62 39.60 -19.19
C SER A 119 -2.84 40.30 -19.80
N LEU A 120 -4.06 39.84 -19.49
CA LEU A 120 -5.32 40.46 -19.95
C LEU A 120 -5.49 41.86 -19.33
N LEU A 121 -5.27 41.99 -18.02
CA LEU A 121 -5.35 43.26 -17.30
C LEU A 121 -4.33 44.27 -17.84
N ASN A 122 -3.07 43.87 -18.04
CA ASN A 122 -2.05 44.75 -18.59
C ASN A 122 -2.36 45.22 -20.03
N ASN A 123 -2.97 44.37 -20.87
CA ASN A 123 -3.42 44.79 -22.20
C ASN A 123 -4.61 45.77 -22.11
N ALA A 124 -5.55 45.55 -21.19
CA ALA A 124 -6.71 46.43 -21.00
C ALA A 124 -6.30 47.82 -20.46
N ASP A 125 -5.37 47.90 -19.51
CA ASP A 125 -4.85 49.16 -18.97
C ASP A 125 -4.13 50.00 -20.05
N PHE A 126 -3.37 49.34 -20.93
CA PHE A 126 -2.74 50.00 -22.08
C PHE A 126 -3.79 50.60 -23.04
N SER A 127 -4.95 49.94 -23.21
CA SER A 127 -6.06 50.44 -24.06
C SER A 127 -6.68 51.76 -23.58
N ILE A 128 -6.54 52.10 -22.30
CA ILE A 128 -7.11 53.33 -21.71
C ILE A 128 -6.24 54.56 -22.07
N ARG A 129 -5.01 54.35 -22.55
CA ARG A 129 -4.01 55.41 -22.74
C ARG A 129 -3.78 55.83 -24.20
N GLU A 130 -4.24 55.04 -25.18
CA GLU A 130 -4.07 55.32 -26.64
C GLU A 130 -5.34 54.96 -27.44
N GLU A 131 -6.10 55.96 -27.89
CA GLU A 131 -7.41 55.76 -28.58
C GLU A 131 -7.28 55.09 -29.96
N ASP A 132 -6.23 55.38 -30.74
CA ASP A 132 -6.03 54.79 -32.08
C ASP A 132 -5.56 53.31 -32.04
N ALA A 133 -5.04 52.83 -30.91
CA ALA A 133 -4.55 51.46 -30.76
C ALA A 133 -5.65 50.44 -30.37
N VAL A 134 -6.84 50.93 -29.97
CA VAL A 134 -7.92 50.16 -29.32
C VAL A 134 -8.31 48.90 -30.11
N LYS A 135 -8.38 48.96 -31.45
CA LYS A 135 -8.77 47.81 -32.27
C LYS A 135 -7.77 46.65 -32.20
N LEU A 136 -6.47 46.95 -32.18
CA LEU A 136 -5.39 45.96 -32.08
C LEU A 136 -5.34 45.36 -30.66
N VAL A 137 -5.66 46.17 -29.65
CA VAL A 137 -5.76 45.71 -28.26
C VAL A 137 -6.99 44.83 -28.03
N ILE A 138 -8.14 45.15 -28.64
CA ILE A 138 -9.34 44.29 -28.61
C ILE A 138 -9.04 42.91 -29.21
N ASP A 139 -8.34 42.82 -30.34
CA ASP A 139 -7.98 41.51 -30.93
C ASP A 139 -6.99 40.73 -30.05
N LYS A 140 -6.06 41.40 -29.36
CA LYS A 140 -5.20 40.77 -28.34
C LYS A 140 -6.02 40.23 -27.17
N ILE A 141 -6.92 41.04 -26.61
CA ILE A 141 -7.81 40.65 -25.49
C ILE A 141 -8.66 39.45 -25.92
N LYS A 142 -9.24 39.48 -27.12
CA LYS A 142 -10.09 38.41 -27.65
C LYS A 142 -9.32 37.10 -27.81
N LYS A 143 -8.10 37.15 -28.36
CA LYS A 143 -7.20 35.99 -28.47
C LYS A 143 -6.80 35.43 -27.10
N LYS A 144 -6.50 36.31 -26.14
CA LYS A 144 -6.18 35.94 -24.75
C LYS A 144 -7.38 35.32 -24.02
N MET A 145 -8.59 35.82 -24.27
CA MET A 145 -9.84 35.27 -23.74
C MET A 145 -10.10 33.83 -24.25
N THR A 146 -9.76 33.53 -25.49
CA THR A 146 -9.80 32.14 -26.01
C THR A 146 -8.84 31.23 -25.26
N VAL A 147 -7.56 31.64 -25.11
CA VAL A 147 -6.57 30.86 -24.34
C VAL A 147 -7.01 30.68 -22.88
N PHE A 148 -7.64 31.69 -22.28
CA PHE A 148 -8.21 31.62 -20.94
C PHE A 148 -9.35 30.59 -20.82
N MET A 149 -10.25 30.52 -21.81
CA MET A 149 -11.28 29.48 -21.88
C MET A 149 -10.67 28.07 -21.98
N ASP A 150 -9.69 27.87 -22.87
CA ASP A 150 -9.00 26.58 -23.03
C ASP A 150 -8.35 26.11 -21.71
N ILE A 151 -7.77 27.04 -20.93
CA ILE A 151 -7.16 26.74 -19.61
C ILE A 151 -8.25 26.37 -18.58
N ILE A 152 -9.42 27.01 -18.61
CA ILE A 152 -10.55 26.67 -17.73
C ILE A 152 -11.12 25.28 -18.06
N GLU A 153 -11.21 24.92 -19.34
CA GLU A 153 -11.67 23.59 -19.76
C GLU A 153 -10.68 22.49 -19.31
N ASP A 154 -9.38 22.69 -19.51
CA ASP A 154 -8.34 21.77 -19.02
C ASP A 154 -8.32 21.66 -17.48
N LEU A 155 -8.57 22.78 -16.77
CA LEU A 155 -8.72 22.80 -15.32
C LEU A 155 -9.92 21.97 -14.85
N ALA A 156 -11.07 22.09 -15.52
CA ALA A 156 -12.27 21.32 -15.21
C ALA A 156 -12.04 19.81 -15.42
N VAL A 157 -11.45 19.42 -16.55
CA VAL A 157 -11.07 18.02 -16.85
C VAL A 157 -10.12 17.45 -15.79
N HIS A 158 -9.11 18.22 -15.37
CA HIS A 158 -8.18 17.80 -14.32
C HIS A 158 -8.82 17.72 -12.94
N ALA A 159 -9.73 18.63 -12.60
CA ALA A 159 -10.47 18.61 -11.34
C ALA A 159 -11.39 17.38 -11.25
N ASP A 160 -12.17 17.09 -12.29
CA ASP A 160 -13.05 15.93 -12.35
C ASP A 160 -12.27 14.62 -12.31
N LYS A 161 -11.15 14.52 -13.04
CA LYS A 161 -10.27 13.35 -13.00
C LYS A 161 -9.68 13.13 -11.60
N CYS A 162 -9.17 14.19 -10.96
CA CYS A 162 -8.66 14.12 -9.59
C CYS A 162 -9.73 13.66 -8.59
N ASN A 163 -10.96 14.18 -8.71
CA ASN A 163 -12.09 13.81 -7.88
C ASN A 163 -12.54 12.35 -8.11
N HIS A 164 -12.49 11.88 -9.37
CA HIS A 164 -12.73 10.48 -9.72
C HIS A 164 -11.67 9.56 -9.11
N ASP A 165 -10.39 9.86 -9.28
CA ASP A 165 -9.28 9.05 -8.77
C ASP A 165 -9.29 8.97 -7.23
N ILE A 166 -9.59 10.08 -6.53
CA ILE A 166 -9.81 10.10 -5.07
C ILE A 166 -10.99 9.20 -4.69
N SER A 167 -12.09 9.26 -5.44
CA SER A 167 -13.29 8.47 -5.18
C SER A 167 -13.06 6.97 -5.39
N GLN A 168 -12.31 6.59 -6.43
CA GLN A 168 -11.91 5.21 -6.68
C GLN A 168 -10.95 4.70 -5.60
N ALA A 169 -9.92 5.49 -5.24
CA ALA A 169 -8.99 5.12 -4.18
C ALA A 169 -9.71 4.88 -2.84
N ARG A 170 -10.68 5.73 -2.48
CA ARG A 170 -11.54 5.54 -1.29
C ARG A 170 -12.36 4.25 -1.37
N LYS A 171 -12.98 3.95 -2.53
CA LYS A 171 -13.74 2.70 -2.73
C LYS A 171 -12.85 1.45 -2.58
N VAL A 172 -11.63 1.48 -3.12
CA VAL A 172 -10.68 0.35 -3.00
C VAL A 172 -10.32 0.10 -1.54
N ILE A 173 -10.02 1.17 -0.77
CA ILE A 173 -9.69 1.06 0.66
C ILE A 173 -10.89 0.53 1.46
N LEU A 174 -12.09 1.10 1.26
CA LEU A 174 -13.31 0.65 1.94
C LEU A 174 -13.66 -0.80 1.61
N ASN A 175 -13.48 -1.25 0.36
CA ASN A 175 -13.75 -2.63 -0.02
C ASN A 175 -12.74 -3.62 0.60
N SER A 176 -11.47 -3.22 0.79
CA SER A 176 -10.53 -4.05 1.54
C SER A 176 -10.88 -4.16 3.02
N ASP A 177 -11.31 -3.06 3.66
CA ASP A 177 -11.73 -3.06 5.08
C ASP A 177 -13.02 -3.90 5.27
N ILE A 178 -14.01 -3.75 4.39
CA ILE A 178 -15.27 -4.53 4.42
C ILE A 178 -15.01 -6.02 4.14
N SER A 179 -14.06 -6.35 3.25
CA SER A 179 -13.61 -7.72 3.03
C SER A 179 -12.93 -8.35 4.25
N GLU A 180 -12.36 -7.54 5.15
CA GLU A 180 -11.76 -8.01 6.39
C GLU A 180 -12.86 -8.29 7.43
N VAL A 181 -13.82 -7.37 7.62
CA VAL A 181 -14.96 -7.53 8.54
C VAL A 181 -15.84 -8.74 8.18
N LEU A 182 -16.23 -8.90 6.91
CA LEU A 182 -17.03 -10.05 6.46
C LEU A 182 -16.31 -11.40 6.56
N ARG A 183 -15.03 -11.42 6.91
CA ARG A 183 -14.25 -12.66 7.12
C ARG A 183 -14.21 -13.13 8.57
N TYR A 184 -14.80 -12.36 9.48
CA TYR A 184 -14.92 -12.63 10.90
C TYR A 184 -16.38 -12.83 11.37
N VAL A 185 -17.33 -12.86 10.43
CA VAL A 185 -18.75 -13.20 10.61
C VAL A 185 -19.03 -14.55 9.96
#